data_AF-A0AAV9KZJ4-F1
#
_entry.id   AF-A0AAV9KZJ4-F1
#
_cell.length_a   1.000
_cell.length_b   1.000
_cell.length_c   1.000
_cell.angle_alpha   90.00
_cell.angle_beta   90.00
_cell.angle_gamma   90.00
#
_symmetry.space_group_name_H-M   'P 1'
#
loop_
_entity.id
_entity.type
_entity.pdbx_description
1 polymer ?
#
loop_
_entity_poly.entity_id
_entity_poly.type
_entity_poly.pdbx_seq_one_letter_code
_entity_poly.pdbx_strand_id
1 'polypeptide(L)'
;MRWRDRFLFCAEALFKAQTETGEIKGHYLNATAGTCEEMMKRAVFARELGVPIVMHDYLTGGFTANTTLAHYCRDNGLLLHIHRAMHAVIDRRRIMVSTSSRGIYFTQDWVSLLVFYCGLGGTLGHPWGNAPGAVANRVALEACVKARNEGRDLAREGNEIIREACKWSPELAACEVWKEIVFNFAAVDVLDK
;
A
#
# COMPACT_ATOMS: atom_id res chain seq x y z
N MET A 1 -15.42 -16.12 1.34
CA MET A 1 -16.07 -14.80 1.46
C MET A 1 -16.54 -14.35 0.09
N ARG A 2 -17.84 -14.07 -0.11
CA ARG A 2 -18.31 -13.50 -1.38
C ARG A 2 -17.96 -12.01 -1.45
N TRP A 3 -17.80 -11.48 -2.66
CA TRP A 3 -17.29 -10.12 -2.85
C TRP A 3 -18.26 -9.05 -2.33
N ARG A 4 -19.58 -9.27 -2.50
CA ARG A 4 -20.60 -8.28 -2.11
C ARG A 4 -20.65 -8.08 -0.60
N ASP A 5 -20.61 -9.18 0.17
CA ASP A 5 -20.55 -9.13 1.64
C ASP A 5 -19.33 -8.34 2.11
N ARG A 6 -18.16 -8.60 1.49
CA ARG A 6 -16.93 -7.86 1.80
C ARG A 6 -17.09 -6.37 1.54
N PHE A 7 -17.69 -5.98 0.41
CA PHE A 7 -17.86 -4.58 0.05
C PHE A 7 -18.74 -3.85 1.06
N LEU A 8 -19.83 -4.47 1.50
CA LEU A 8 -20.73 -3.91 2.51
C LEU A 8 -20.03 -3.69 3.85
N PHE A 9 -19.40 -4.73 4.40
CA PHE A 9 -18.70 -4.61 5.69
C PHE A 9 -17.51 -3.64 5.63
N CYS A 10 -16.77 -3.61 4.51
CA CYS A 10 -15.67 -2.67 4.34
C CYS A 10 -16.16 -1.22 4.22
N ALA A 11 -17.27 -0.98 3.52
CA ALA A 11 -17.85 0.36 3.42
C ALA A 11 -18.35 0.86 4.78
N GLU A 12 -19.03 0.01 5.55
CA GLU A 12 -19.45 0.33 6.92
C GLU A 12 -18.25 0.68 7.81
N ALA A 13 -17.21 -0.16 7.81
CA ALA A 13 -16.00 0.07 8.58
C ALA A 13 -15.26 1.36 8.15
N LEU A 14 -15.22 1.65 6.85
CA LEU A 14 -14.62 2.86 6.29
C LEU A 14 -15.32 4.11 6.83
N PHE A 15 -16.66 4.17 6.72
CA PHE A 15 -17.42 5.34 7.15
C PHE A 15 -17.40 5.50 8.67
N LYS A 16 -17.40 4.41 9.42
CA LYS A 16 -17.19 4.43 10.88
C LYS A 16 -15.83 5.07 11.23
N ALA A 17 -14.73 4.57 10.66
CA ALA A 17 -13.39 5.10 10.94
C ALA A 17 -13.23 6.56 10.49
N GLN A 18 -13.84 6.94 9.37
CA GLN A 18 -13.86 8.33 8.90
C GLN A 18 -14.62 9.25 9.86
N THR A 19 -15.74 8.80 10.40
CA THR A 19 -16.52 9.56 11.39
C THR A 19 -15.75 9.73 12.70
N GLU A 20 -15.09 8.66 13.17
CA GLU A 20 -14.30 8.69 14.41
C GLU A 20 -13.06 9.58 14.32
N THR A 21 -12.43 9.67 13.14
CA THR A 21 -11.15 10.40 12.97
C THR A 21 -11.28 11.77 12.32
N GLY A 22 -12.40 12.05 11.64
CA GLY A 22 -12.59 13.29 10.86
C GLY A 22 -11.77 13.36 9.57
N GLU A 23 -11.00 12.32 9.23
CA GLU A 23 -10.18 12.26 8.02
C GLU A 23 -10.80 11.34 6.98
N ILE A 24 -10.64 11.68 5.69
CA ILE A 24 -11.10 10.83 4.58
C ILE A 24 -10.41 9.46 4.66
N LYS A 25 -11.19 8.38 4.61
CA LYS A 25 -10.70 6.99 4.62
C LYS A 25 -11.05 6.28 3.31
N GLY A 26 -10.25 5.27 2.98
CA GLY A 26 -10.39 4.48 1.75
C GLY A 26 -10.03 3.01 2.01
N HIS A 27 -10.69 2.10 1.29
CA HIS A 27 -10.32 0.69 1.24
C HIS A 27 -10.41 0.23 -0.21
N TYR A 28 -9.33 -0.36 -0.73
CA TYR A 28 -9.23 -0.72 -2.14
C TYR A 28 -10.09 -1.94 -2.44
N LEU A 29 -11.35 -1.71 -2.80
CA LEU A 29 -12.27 -2.80 -3.13
C LEU A 29 -11.85 -3.45 -4.45
N ASN A 30 -11.40 -4.70 -4.38
CA ASN A 30 -10.90 -5.43 -5.56
C ASN A 30 -12.04 -5.79 -6.55
N ALA A 31 -11.95 -5.20 -7.75
CA ALA A 31 -12.87 -5.39 -8.87
C ALA A 31 -12.43 -6.50 -9.85
N THR A 32 -11.22 -7.05 -9.75
CA THR A 32 -10.72 -8.15 -10.60
C THR A 32 -11.71 -9.33 -10.59
N ALA A 33 -12.12 -9.77 -11.77
CA ALA A 33 -13.08 -10.86 -11.97
C ALA A 33 -12.72 -11.70 -13.20
N GLY A 34 -13.38 -12.85 -13.34
CA GLY A 34 -13.15 -13.76 -14.47
C GLY A 34 -13.77 -13.29 -15.80
N THR A 35 -14.69 -12.32 -15.77
CA THR A 35 -15.27 -11.70 -16.97
C THR A 35 -15.38 -10.19 -16.78
N CYS A 36 -15.44 -9.45 -17.90
CA CYS A 36 -15.56 -8.00 -17.86
C CYS A 36 -16.90 -7.56 -17.24
N GLU A 37 -17.98 -8.30 -17.46
CA GLU A 37 -19.31 -7.99 -16.92
C GLU A 37 -19.30 -8.05 -15.39
N GLU A 38 -18.69 -9.09 -14.81
CA GLU A 38 -18.57 -9.21 -13.35
C GLU A 38 -17.57 -8.19 -12.78
N MET A 39 -16.52 -7.83 -13.51
CA MET A 39 -15.61 -6.74 -13.12
C MET A 39 -16.36 -5.41 -13.02
N MET A 40 -17.13 -5.07 -14.06
CA MET A 40 -17.92 -3.84 -14.11
C MET A 40 -19.01 -3.83 -13.03
N LYS A 41 -19.70 -4.95 -12.81
CA LYS A 41 -20.69 -5.07 -11.73
C LYS A 41 -20.13 -4.76 -10.35
N ARG A 42 -18.89 -5.18 -10.08
CA ARG A 42 -18.20 -4.84 -8.82
C ARG A 42 -17.86 -3.37 -8.74
N ALA A 43 -17.32 -2.78 -9.81
CA ALA A 43 -16.98 -1.35 -9.86
C ALA A 43 -18.23 -0.45 -9.71
N VAL A 44 -19.34 -0.84 -10.34
CA VAL A 44 -20.65 -0.18 -10.19
C VAL A 44 -21.12 -0.25 -8.74
N PHE A 45 -21.08 -1.43 -8.11
CA PHE A 45 -21.48 -1.55 -6.72
C PHE A 45 -20.59 -0.75 -5.76
N ALA A 46 -19.28 -0.68 -6.00
CA ALA A 46 -18.38 0.17 -5.21
C ALA A 46 -18.75 1.66 -5.33
N ARG A 47 -19.08 2.13 -6.54
CA ARG A 47 -19.57 3.49 -6.77
C ARG A 47 -20.88 3.75 -6.02
N GLU A 48 -21.83 2.82 -6.07
CA GLU A 48 -23.13 2.93 -5.37
C GLU A 48 -22.96 3.03 -3.85
N LEU A 49 -21.95 2.36 -3.29
CA LEU A 49 -21.59 2.47 -1.87
C LEU A 49 -20.91 3.81 -1.51
N GLY A 50 -20.55 4.63 -2.50
CA GLY A 50 -19.89 5.92 -2.28
C GLY A 50 -18.44 5.81 -1.81
N VAL A 51 -17.77 4.66 -2.02
CA VAL A 51 -16.36 4.52 -1.64
C VAL A 51 -15.45 5.27 -2.63
N PRO A 52 -14.29 5.81 -2.19
CA PRO A 52 -13.47 6.66 -3.04
C PRO A 52 -12.54 5.91 -4.00
N ILE A 53 -12.33 4.60 -3.80
CA ILE A 53 -11.25 3.86 -4.47
C ILE A 53 -11.57 2.37 -4.67
N VAL A 54 -11.15 1.84 -5.82
CA VAL A 54 -11.16 0.41 -6.16
C VAL A 54 -9.77 -0.05 -6.57
N MET A 55 -9.56 -1.37 -6.67
CA MET A 55 -8.32 -1.93 -7.24
C MET A 55 -8.56 -2.96 -8.33
N HIS A 56 -7.56 -3.11 -9.20
CA HIS A 56 -7.55 -4.10 -10.27
C HIS A 56 -6.15 -4.70 -10.49
N ASP A 57 -6.11 -5.98 -10.78
CA ASP A 57 -4.89 -6.73 -11.13
C ASP A 57 -4.70 -6.68 -12.65
N TYR A 58 -3.99 -5.68 -13.16
CA TYR A 58 -4.03 -5.35 -14.60
C TYR A 58 -3.41 -6.42 -15.52
N LEU A 59 -2.39 -7.14 -15.06
CA LEU A 59 -1.75 -8.19 -15.87
C LEU A 59 -2.62 -9.44 -15.95
N THR A 60 -3.13 -9.89 -14.81
CA THR A 60 -3.94 -11.11 -14.73
C THR A 60 -5.37 -10.88 -15.22
N GLY A 61 -5.93 -9.69 -15.03
CA GLY A 61 -7.22 -9.28 -15.62
C GLY A 61 -7.10 -8.86 -17.09
N GLY A 62 -5.90 -8.48 -17.54
CA GLY A 62 -5.59 -8.11 -18.91
C GLY A 62 -5.72 -6.60 -19.18
N PHE A 63 -4.89 -6.11 -20.11
CA PHE A 63 -4.82 -4.70 -20.48
C PHE A 63 -6.14 -4.14 -21.04
N THR A 64 -6.88 -4.94 -21.81
CA THR A 64 -8.17 -4.54 -22.37
C THR A 64 -9.19 -4.27 -21.27
N ALA A 65 -9.37 -5.22 -20.34
CA ALA A 65 -10.28 -5.06 -19.20
C ALA A 65 -9.85 -3.87 -18.32
N ASN A 66 -8.55 -3.73 -18.07
CA ASN A 66 -8.00 -2.63 -17.29
C ASN A 66 -8.27 -1.26 -17.93
N THR A 67 -8.15 -1.16 -19.25
CA THR A 67 -8.42 0.10 -19.98
C THR A 67 -9.89 0.48 -19.87
N THR A 68 -10.80 -0.49 -20.06
CA THR A 68 -12.24 -0.28 -19.84
C THR A 68 -12.54 0.21 -18.43
N LEU A 69 -11.94 -0.43 -17.41
CA LEU A 69 -12.12 -0.04 -16.02
C LEU A 69 -11.56 1.36 -15.73
N ALA A 70 -10.42 1.72 -16.33
CA ALA A 70 -9.82 3.04 -16.17
C ALA A 70 -10.72 4.16 -16.73
N HIS A 71 -11.33 3.95 -17.90
CA HIS A 71 -12.32 4.87 -18.45
C HIS A 71 -13.53 5.00 -17.52
N TYR A 72 -14.08 3.88 -17.06
CA TYR A 72 -15.19 3.89 -16.11
C TYR A 72 -14.86 4.65 -14.81
N CYS A 73 -13.67 4.41 -14.23
CA CYS A 73 -13.23 5.09 -13.02
C CYS A 73 -13.09 6.61 -13.23
N ARG A 74 -12.57 7.05 -14.38
CA ARG A 74 -12.49 8.47 -14.75
C ARG A 74 -13.89 9.11 -14.78
N ASP A 75 -14.84 8.45 -15.42
CA ASP A 75 -16.19 9.01 -15.65
C ASP A 75 -17.04 8.99 -14.36
N ASN A 76 -16.70 8.14 -13.40
CA ASN A 76 -17.47 7.94 -12.16
C ASN A 76 -16.77 8.48 -10.90
N GLY A 77 -15.63 9.15 -11.03
CA GLY A 77 -14.92 9.75 -9.89
C GLY A 77 -14.32 8.73 -8.92
N LEU A 78 -13.99 7.52 -9.40
CA LEU A 78 -13.33 6.49 -8.59
C LEU A 78 -11.82 6.55 -8.79
N LEU A 79 -11.07 6.54 -7.69
CA LEU A 79 -9.63 6.25 -7.77
C LEU A 79 -9.42 4.78 -8.15
N LEU A 80 -8.41 4.54 -8.98
CA LEU A 80 -8.05 3.20 -9.46
C LEU A 80 -6.64 2.83 -9.01
N HIS A 81 -6.55 1.93 -8.04
CA HIS A 81 -5.29 1.31 -7.63
C HIS A 81 -4.94 0.12 -8.53
N ILE A 82 -3.72 0.08 -9.06
CA ILE A 82 -3.27 -1.01 -9.93
C ILE A 82 -2.30 -1.90 -9.18
N HIS A 83 -2.69 -3.16 -9.01
CA HIS A 83 -1.80 -4.19 -8.51
C HIS A 83 -1.18 -4.97 -9.66
N ARG A 84 0.13 -5.23 -9.57
CA ARG A 84 0.94 -5.83 -10.64
C ARG A 84 1.09 -7.34 -10.49
N ALA A 85 0.08 -8.05 -10.01
CA ALA A 85 0.12 -9.51 -9.87
C ALA A 85 0.68 -10.16 -11.15
N MET A 86 1.55 -11.17 -11.00
CA MET A 86 2.24 -11.87 -12.10
C MET A 86 3.42 -11.11 -12.77
N HIS A 87 3.71 -9.84 -12.42
CA HIS A 87 4.80 -9.10 -13.07
C HIS A 87 6.17 -9.80 -12.98
N ALA A 88 6.51 -10.37 -11.82
CA ALA A 88 7.77 -11.08 -11.59
C ALA A 88 7.95 -12.36 -12.42
N VAL A 89 6.89 -12.85 -13.08
CA VAL A 89 7.01 -13.92 -14.09
C VAL A 89 7.69 -13.39 -15.36
N ILE A 90 7.49 -12.11 -15.65
CA ILE A 90 7.94 -11.42 -16.87
C ILE A 90 9.25 -10.67 -16.58
N ASP A 91 9.34 -9.94 -15.47
CA ASP A 91 10.38 -8.92 -15.25
C ASP A 91 11.47 -9.30 -14.23
N ARG A 92 11.47 -10.53 -13.69
CA ARG A 92 12.48 -10.94 -12.69
C ARG A 92 13.84 -11.29 -13.28
N ARG A 93 13.90 -11.67 -14.57
CA ARG A 93 15.12 -12.09 -15.26
C ARG A 93 15.46 -11.08 -16.34
N ARG A 94 16.76 -10.85 -16.54
CA ARG A 94 17.35 -9.92 -17.52
C ARG A 94 17.05 -10.21 -19.00
N ILE A 95 16.42 -11.35 -19.32
CA ILE A 95 16.30 -11.88 -20.70
C ILE A 95 15.16 -11.19 -21.50
N MET A 96 14.20 -10.54 -20.85
CA MET A 96 13.17 -9.75 -21.53
C MET A 96 13.55 -8.26 -21.57
N VAL A 97 13.50 -7.66 -22.76
CA VAL A 97 13.75 -6.23 -23.00
C VAL A 97 12.87 -5.40 -22.07
N SER A 98 13.48 -4.83 -21.02
CA SER A 98 12.79 -3.94 -20.12
C SER A 98 12.65 -2.57 -20.81
N THR A 99 11.43 -2.21 -21.20
CA THR A 99 11.09 -0.80 -21.30
C THR A 99 11.06 -0.26 -19.88
N SER A 100 12.03 0.58 -19.53
CA SER A 100 12.12 1.25 -18.25
C SER A 100 10.99 2.27 -18.09
N SER A 101 9.77 1.83 -17.82
CA SER A 101 8.89 2.63 -16.98
C SER A 101 9.56 2.64 -15.62
N ARG A 102 10.03 3.82 -15.15
CA ARG A 102 10.52 4.00 -13.79
C ARG A 102 9.37 3.75 -12.81
N GLY A 103 8.98 2.49 -12.62
CA GLY A 103 8.49 2.02 -11.35
C GLY A 103 9.60 2.34 -10.37
N ILE A 104 9.24 3.02 -9.29
CA ILE A 104 10.22 3.50 -8.32
C ILE A 104 10.90 2.26 -7.72
N TYR A 105 12.08 1.92 -8.25
CA TYR A 105 13.01 1.04 -7.59
C TYR A 105 13.60 1.90 -6.48
N PHE A 106 12.98 1.84 -5.30
CA PHE A 106 13.57 2.42 -4.11
C PHE A 106 14.84 1.61 -3.82
N THR A 107 15.97 2.17 -4.19
CA THR A 107 17.25 1.83 -3.59
C THR A 107 17.09 1.93 -2.07
N GLN A 108 17.75 1.01 -1.38
CA GLN A 108 17.50 0.68 0.01
C GLN A 108 18.00 1.80 0.95
N ASP A 109 17.28 2.92 0.97
CA ASP A 109 17.42 4.02 1.91
C ASP A 109 16.02 4.30 2.48
N TRP A 110 15.79 3.89 3.75
CA TRP A 110 14.72 4.26 4.71
C TRP A 110 13.23 4.23 4.31
N VAL A 111 12.88 4.50 3.05
CA VAL A 111 11.54 4.35 2.49
C VAL A 111 11.07 2.90 2.62
N SER A 112 11.98 1.92 2.58
CA SER A 112 11.67 0.51 2.79
C SER A 112 11.32 0.17 4.25
N LEU A 113 11.88 0.89 5.24
CA LEU A 113 11.51 0.73 6.65
C LEU A 113 10.08 1.20 6.87
N LEU A 114 9.70 2.30 6.21
CA LEU A 114 8.32 2.79 6.24
C LEU A 114 7.34 1.82 5.58
N VAL A 115 7.72 1.21 4.45
CA VAL A 115 6.87 0.24 3.72
C VAL A 115 6.75 -1.11 4.46
N PHE A 116 7.79 -1.56 5.19
CA PHE A 116 7.71 -2.80 5.99
C PHE A 116 6.87 -2.63 7.26
N TYR A 117 6.95 -1.48 7.90
CA TYR A 117 6.07 -1.09 9.00
C TYR A 117 4.61 -0.92 8.51
N CYS A 118 4.40 -0.28 7.35
CA CYS A 118 3.07 0.02 6.78
C CYS A 118 2.40 -1.13 5.98
N GLY A 119 3.02 -2.31 5.86
CA GLY A 119 2.40 -3.46 5.22
C GLY A 119 1.27 -4.07 6.07
N LEU A 120 0.40 -4.90 5.46
CA LEU A 120 -0.58 -5.70 6.22
C LEU A 120 0.08 -6.45 7.39
N GLY A 121 1.28 -7.01 7.18
CA GLY A 121 2.04 -7.69 8.23
C GLY A 121 2.50 -6.77 9.37
N GLY A 122 3.04 -5.59 9.07
CA GLY A 122 3.52 -4.64 10.08
C GLY A 122 2.40 -3.91 10.84
N THR A 123 1.20 -3.83 10.28
CA THR A 123 0.03 -3.27 11.00
C THR A 123 -0.74 -4.34 11.77
N LEU A 124 -1.09 -5.46 11.12
CA LEU A 124 -1.88 -6.54 11.75
C LEU A 124 -1.05 -7.39 12.73
N GLY A 125 0.26 -7.45 12.54
CA GLY A 125 1.18 -8.21 13.41
C GLY A 125 1.60 -7.46 14.67
N HIS A 126 1.11 -6.23 14.88
CA HIS A 126 1.46 -5.44 16.05
C HIS A 126 0.97 -6.13 17.34
N PRO A 127 1.79 -6.23 18.40
CA PRO A 127 1.44 -7.00 19.61
C PRO A 127 0.18 -6.52 20.32
N TRP A 128 -0.19 -5.24 20.13
CA TRP A 128 -1.39 -4.63 20.73
C TRP A 128 -2.56 -4.47 19.74
N GLY A 129 -2.48 -5.11 18.56
CA GLY A 129 -3.53 -5.12 17.55
C GLY A 129 -3.42 -4.00 16.51
N ASN A 130 -4.41 -3.99 15.60
CA ASN A 130 -4.35 -3.23 14.34
C ASN A 130 -4.29 -1.71 14.53
N ALA A 131 -5.08 -1.17 15.46
CA ALA A 131 -5.13 0.28 15.67
C ALA A 131 -3.80 0.80 16.24
N PRO A 132 -3.21 0.21 17.30
CA PRO A 132 -1.85 0.54 17.72
C PRO A 132 -0.80 0.38 16.61
N GLY A 133 -0.88 -0.69 15.80
CA GLY A 133 0.02 -0.85 14.65
C GLY A 133 -0.10 0.30 13.63
N ALA A 134 -1.33 0.75 13.34
CA ALA A 134 -1.56 1.88 12.46
C ALA A 134 -1.05 3.20 13.06
N VAL A 135 -1.18 3.39 14.37
CA VAL A 135 -0.64 4.55 15.10
C VAL A 135 0.89 4.56 15.04
N ALA A 136 1.55 3.43 15.34
CA ALA A 136 3.00 3.29 15.26
C ALA A 136 3.54 3.71 13.87
N ASN A 137 2.90 3.23 12.81
CA ASN A 137 3.25 3.57 11.43
C ASN A 137 3.08 5.05 11.13
N ARG A 138 1.98 5.65 11.57
CA ARG A 138 1.70 7.07 11.36
C ARG A 138 2.71 7.94 12.10
N VAL A 139 2.99 7.63 13.37
CA VAL A 139 3.97 8.35 14.18
C VAL A 139 5.36 8.29 13.55
N ALA A 140 5.80 7.10 13.13
CA ALA A 140 7.09 6.93 12.45
C ALA A 140 7.20 7.79 11.18
N LEU A 141 6.15 7.81 10.35
CA LEU A 141 6.12 8.62 9.13
C LEU A 141 6.15 10.13 9.43
N GLU A 142 5.30 10.61 10.34
CA GLU A 142 5.24 12.02 10.68
C GLU A 142 6.56 12.52 11.31
N ALA A 143 7.21 11.70 12.14
CA ALA A 143 8.54 11.99 12.69
C ALA A 143 9.60 12.13 11.58
N CYS A 144 9.62 11.20 10.63
CA CYS A 144 10.52 11.27 9.48
C CYS A 144 10.26 12.49 8.58
N VAL A 145 8.99 12.82 8.30
CA VAL A 145 8.64 14.00 7.50
C VAL A 145 9.06 15.29 8.20
N LYS A 146 8.83 15.38 9.51
CA LYS A 146 9.27 16.52 10.31
C LYS A 146 10.80 16.68 10.25
N ALA A 147 11.54 15.62 10.56
CA ALA A 147 13.00 15.62 10.53
C ALA A 147 13.58 16.02 9.16
N ARG A 148 12.99 15.50 8.07
CA ARG A 148 13.36 15.89 6.70
C ARG A 148 13.12 17.38 6.45
N ASN A 149 11.96 17.89 6.88
CA ASN A 149 11.61 19.30 6.68
C ASN A 149 12.49 20.24 7.54
N GLU A 150 13.05 19.74 8.64
CA GLU A 150 14.05 20.42 9.48
C GLU A 150 15.48 20.30 8.91
N GLY A 151 15.66 19.63 7.77
CA GLY A 151 16.96 19.51 7.07
C GLY A 151 17.85 18.37 7.56
N ARG A 152 17.34 17.44 8.39
CA ARG A 152 18.10 16.26 8.83
C ARG A 152 18.32 15.28 7.68
N ASP A 153 19.46 14.59 7.71
CA ASP A 153 19.78 13.56 6.73
C ASP A 153 19.15 12.23 7.14
N LEU A 154 17.97 11.93 6.59
CA LEU A 154 17.28 10.66 6.86
C LEU A 154 18.14 9.43 6.56
N ALA A 155 19.06 9.51 5.59
CA ALA A 155 19.91 8.38 5.21
C ALA A 155 20.86 7.96 6.34
N ARG A 156 21.30 8.93 7.14
CA ARG A 156 22.25 8.72 8.24
C ARG A 156 21.58 8.69 9.61
N GLU A 157 20.56 9.52 9.79
CA GLU A 157 19.95 9.82 11.10
C GLU A 157 18.63 9.08 11.34
N GLY A 158 18.12 8.32 10.36
CA GLY A 158 16.80 7.68 10.45
C GLY A 158 16.58 6.82 11.69
N ASN A 159 17.58 6.04 12.11
CA ASN A 159 17.49 5.19 13.31
C ASN A 159 17.35 6.02 14.59
N GLU A 160 18.02 7.16 14.65
CA GLU A 160 17.95 8.05 15.81
C GLU A 160 16.59 8.73 15.88
N ILE A 161 16.09 9.24 14.75
CA ILE A 161 14.75 9.86 14.64
C ILE A 161 13.66 8.90 15.13
N ILE A 162 13.71 7.63 14.72
CA ILE A 162 12.73 6.62 15.15
C ILE A 162 12.88 6.31 16.65
N ARG A 163 14.11 6.16 17.17
CA ARG A 163 14.34 5.95 18.61
C ARG A 163 13.87 7.13 19.45
N GLU A 164 14.04 8.36 18.97
CA GLU A 164 13.51 9.56 19.62
C GLU A 164 11.97 9.54 19.66
N ALA A 165 11.33 9.11 18.57
CA ALA A 165 9.88 8.96 18.50
C ALA A 165 9.35 7.87 19.48
N CYS A 166 10.07 6.76 19.63
CA CYS A 166 9.72 5.70 20.59
C CYS A 166 9.66 6.19 22.05
N LYS A 167 10.39 7.26 22.41
CA LYS A 167 10.39 7.78 23.79
C LYS A 167 9.02 8.32 24.22
N TRP A 168 8.19 8.75 23.27
CA TRP A 168 6.88 9.35 23.55
C TRP A 168 5.70 8.64 22.88
N SER A 169 5.93 7.70 21.95
CA SER A 169 4.89 6.81 21.43
C SER A 169 5.12 5.36 21.88
N PRO A 170 4.32 4.86 22.85
CA PRO A 170 4.38 3.47 23.29
C PRO A 170 4.09 2.46 22.16
N GLU A 171 3.20 2.80 21.24
CA GLU A 171 2.85 1.95 20.10
C GLU A 171 4.06 1.76 19.18
N LEU A 172 4.80 2.83 18.88
CA LEU A 172 6.02 2.72 18.09
C LEU A 172 7.11 1.96 18.85
N ALA A 173 7.24 2.17 20.16
CA ALA A 173 8.18 1.42 20.99
C ALA A 173 7.89 -0.09 21.00
N ALA A 174 6.61 -0.49 20.97
CA ALA A 174 6.20 -1.89 20.93
C ALA A 174 6.63 -2.62 19.65
N CYS A 175 7.04 -1.89 18.61
CA CYS A 175 7.54 -2.44 17.36
C CYS A 175 9.01 -2.90 17.42
N GLU A 176 9.66 -2.85 18.59
CA GLU A 176 10.99 -3.44 18.82
C GLU A 176 11.07 -4.91 18.38
N VAL A 177 9.94 -5.62 18.35
CA VAL A 177 9.82 -7.01 17.85
C VAL A 177 10.36 -7.21 16.43
N TRP A 178 10.45 -6.17 15.62
CA TRP A 178 10.92 -6.25 14.23
C TRP A 178 12.31 -5.65 14.00
N LYS A 179 12.99 -5.18 15.05
CA LYS A 179 14.26 -4.43 14.92
C LYS A 179 15.39 -5.21 14.23
N GLU A 180 15.37 -6.54 14.29
CA GLU A 180 16.41 -7.41 13.72
C GLU A 180 16.00 -8.02 12.37
N ILE A 181 14.78 -7.77 11.90
CA ILE A 181 14.28 -8.36 10.66
C ILE A 181 14.83 -7.57 9.47
N VAL A 182 15.76 -8.19 8.73
CA VAL A 182 16.37 -7.61 7.54
C VAL A 182 16.37 -8.62 6.40
N PHE A 183 16.02 -8.18 5.19
CA PHE A 183 16.02 -9.00 3.97
C PHE A 183 17.21 -8.62 3.09
N ASN A 184 18.36 -9.25 3.35
CA ASN A 184 19.58 -9.04 2.57
C ASN A 184 19.79 -10.20 1.59
N PHE A 185 19.43 -9.98 0.33
CA PHE A 185 19.58 -10.95 -0.76
C PHE A 185 20.22 -10.27 -1.97
N ALA A 186 20.99 -11.02 -2.76
CA ALA A 186 21.52 -10.52 -4.02
C ALA A 186 20.39 -10.20 -5.01
N ALA A 187 20.42 -9.01 -5.61
CA ALA A 187 19.49 -8.64 -6.66
C ALA A 187 19.72 -9.50 -7.92
N VAL A 188 18.64 -9.99 -8.53
CA VAL A 188 18.71 -10.83 -9.75
C VAL A 188 18.86 -9.97 -11.00
N ASP A 189 18.21 -8.81 -11.03
CA ASP A 189 18.29 -7.83 -12.11
C ASP A 189 19.18 -6.66 -11.68
N VAL A 190 20.32 -6.49 -12.35
CA VAL A 190 21.35 -5.49 -12.03
C VAL A 190 21.80 -4.79 -13.31
N LEU A 191 22.11 -3.49 -13.24
CA LEU A 191 22.61 -2.73 -14.40
C LEU A 191 23.91 -3.35 -14.96
N ASP A 192 24.12 -3.22 -16.26
CA ASP A 192 25.45 -3.45 -16.84
C ASP A 192 26.39 -2.36 -16.33
N LYS A 193 27.63 -2.76 -16.02
CA LYS A 193 28.70 -1.86 -15.60
C LYS A 193 29.27 -1.10 -16.78
#